data_AF-A0A328HJ82-F1
#
_entry.id   AF-A0A328HJ82-F1
#
_cell.length_a   1.000
_cell.length_b   1.000
_cell.length_c   1.000
_cell.angle_alpha   90.00
_cell.angle_beta   90.00
_cell.angle_gamma   90.00
#
_symmetry.space_group_name_H-M   'P 1'
#
loop_
_entity.id
_entity.type
_entity.pdbx_description
1 polymer ?
#
loop_
_entity_poly.entity_id
_entity_poly.type
_entity_poly.pdbx_seq_one_letter_code
_entity_poly.pdbx_strand_id
1 'polypeptide(L)'
;MSTTASLGTPRLSLEAGTEGSVHLTLRNDSDVVEEYALRVVGPAESWAEILPDRVSLYPGQDTTAAITFHPPRSASVPAGDFIFGIQVLPTEHPEDAVLPEGVVEVLPFLETTGELMPLMSRGKRGARHHVALDNWGNVPVTVELAGSDPGDLLEFELQPPELTIEPGTVQFTAVRVRPAEKIWSGTPATLIFSVTATPEDGPPLRLDGSHVQDPALPWRTIKAVLFLLLLAAALTVAWHFSVESVRVSDPSKPGAPQGTALSVLPYGTQ
;
A
#
# COMPACT_ATOMS: atom_id res chain seq x y z
N MET A 1 -25.78 49.05 24.60
CA MET A 1 -26.09 48.01 23.61
C MET A 1 -27.01 48.67 22.60
N SER A 2 -26.42 49.11 21.48
CA SER A 2 -27.12 49.75 20.36
C SER A 2 -27.60 48.73 19.31
N THR A 3 -27.16 47.47 19.41
CA THR A 3 -27.48 46.42 18.45
C THR A 3 -27.79 45.11 19.16
N THR A 4 -28.87 44.45 18.74
CA THR A 4 -29.19 43.07 19.16
C THR A 4 -29.17 42.17 17.94
N ALA A 5 -28.47 41.04 18.04
CA ALA A 5 -28.37 40.05 16.97
C ALA A 5 -28.57 38.65 17.53
N SER A 6 -29.39 37.83 16.87
CA SER A 6 -29.71 36.47 17.30
C SER A 6 -29.80 35.52 16.12
N LEU A 7 -29.28 34.30 16.28
CA LEU A 7 -29.41 33.22 15.29
C LEU A 7 -30.71 32.45 15.53
N GLY A 8 -31.44 32.15 14.46
CA GLY A 8 -32.67 31.36 14.54
C GLY A 8 -32.40 29.91 14.96
N THR A 9 -31.42 29.27 14.31
CA THR A 9 -30.97 27.92 14.65
C THR A 9 -29.45 27.93 14.83
N PRO A 10 -28.93 27.86 16.06
CA PRO A 10 -27.49 27.95 16.31
C PRO A 10 -26.75 26.64 15.99
N ARG A 11 -27.45 25.54 15.63
CA ARG A 11 -26.82 24.28 15.21
C ARG A 11 -27.41 23.80 13.89
N LEU A 12 -26.56 23.56 12.91
CA LEU A 12 -26.92 23.04 11.59
C LEU A 12 -26.07 21.80 11.30
N SER A 13 -26.68 20.72 10.80
CA SER A 13 -25.97 19.49 10.41
C SER A 13 -26.11 19.27 8.92
N LEU A 14 -24.99 19.04 8.22
CA LEU A 14 -24.93 18.95 6.76
C LEU A 14 -24.00 17.84 6.30
N GLU A 15 -24.35 17.21 5.18
CA GLU A 15 -23.45 16.32 4.46
C GLU A 15 -22.45 17.13 3.63
N ALA A 16 -21.20 16.66 3.54
CA ALA A 16 -20.20 17.28 2.67
C ALA A 16 -20.66 17.24 1.19
N GLY A 17 -20.64 18.41 0.54
CA GLY A 17 -21.16 18.63 -0.82
C GLY A 17 -22.60 19.10 -0.89
N THR A 18 -23.29 19.22 0.24
CA THR A 18 -24.64 19.79 0.32
C THR A 18 -24.60 21.23 0.80
N GLU A 19 -25.74 21.91 0.69
CA GLU A 19 -25.93 23.27 1.15
C GLU A 19 -26.91 23.29 2.31
N GLY A 20 -26.69 24.18 3.28
CA GLY A 20 -27.71 24.51 4.28
C GLY A 20 -27.57 25.92 4.79
N SER A 21 -28.67 26.46 5.33
CA SER A 21 -28.73 27.86 5.73
C SER A 21 -29.18 28.06 7.17
N VAL A 22 -28.65 29.10 7.80
CA VAL A 22 -29.09 29.66 9.07
C VAL A 22 -29.52 31.09 8.86
N HIS A 23 -30.50 31.57 9.62
CA HIS A 23 -30.93 32.96 9.58
C HIS A 23 -30.41 33.73 10.79
N LEU A 24 -29.84 34.90 10.53
CA LEU A 24 -29.51 35.91 11.54
C LEU A 24 -30.61 36.97 11.55
N THR A 25 -31.23 37.18 12.71
CA THR A 25 -32.09 38.32 12.95
C THR A 25 -31.28 39.43 13.60
N LEU A 26 -31.34 40.63 13.02
CA LEU A 26 -30.62 41.82 13.45
C LEU A 26 -31.60 42.94 13.74
N ARG A 27 -31.38 43.65 14.84
CA ARG A 27 -32.18 44.79 15.29
C ARG A 27 -31.30 45.99 15.59
N ASN A 28 -31.69 47.15 15.07
CA ASN A 28 -31.10 48.43 15.46
C ASN A 28 -31.82 48.96 16.71
N ASP A 29 -31.15 48.95 17.86
CA ASP A 29 -31.66 49.48 19.13
C ASP A 29 -31.19 50.92 19.41
N SER A 30 -30.47 51.55 18.47
CA SER A 30 -30.10 52.96 18.53
C SER A 30 -31.24 53.89 18.11
N ASP A 31 -31.05 55.20 18.32
CA ASP A 31 -31.97 56.26 17.91
C ASP A 31 -31.62 56.89 16.54
N VAL A 32 -30.58 56.39 15.88
CA VAL A 32 -30.13 56.83 14.55
C VAL A 32 -30.17 55.70 13.53
N VAL A 33 -30.16 56.05 12.25
CA VAL A 33 -30.02 55.06 11.17
C VAL A 33 -28.59 54.54 11.20
N GLU A 34 -28.43 53.21 11.13
CA GLU A 34 -27.12 52.57 11.19
C GLU A 34 -26.95 51.58 10.04
N GLU A 35 -25.75 51.55 9.47
CA GLU A 35 -25.33 50.54 8.50
C GLU A 35 -24.50 49.47 9.21
N TYR A 36 -24.89 48.22 9.04
CA TYR A 36 -24.19 47.06 9.57
C TYR A 36 -23.49 46.31 8.45
N ALA A 37 -22.18 46.07 8.63
CA ALA A 37 -21.42 45.11 7.85
C ALA A 37 -21.46 43.74 8.53
N LEU A 38 -21.84 42.71 7.76
CA LEU A 38 -22.03 41.35 8.23
C LEU A 38 -20.97 40.44 7.61
N ARG A 39 -20.28 39.65 8.43
CA ARG A 39 -19.25 38.70 7.98
C ARG A 39 -19.32 37.41 8.77
N VAL A 40 -19.22 36.27 8.09
CA VAL A 40 -18.97 34.98 8.75
C VAL A 40 -17.50 34.92 9.14
N VAL A 41 -17.22 34.58 10.39
CA VAL A 41 -15.87 34.41 10.93
C VAL A 41 -15.72 33.03 11.56
N GLY A 42 -14.53 32.45 11.42
CA GLY A 42 -14.19 31.13 11.95
C GLY A 42 -13.83 30.14 10.84
N PRO A 43 -13.62 28.87 11.19
CA PRO A 43 -13.21 27.82 10.24
C PRO A 43 -14.15 27.63 9.04
N ALA A 44 -15.43 28.02 9.20
CA ALA A 44 -16.43 27.91 8.14
C ALA A 44 -16.38 29.03 7.09
N GLU A 45 -15.65 30.13 7.33
CA GLU A 45 -15.64 31.32 6.46
C GLU A 45 -15.33 30.97 4.99
N SER A 46 -14.42 30.04 4.75
CA SER A 46 -14.01 29.65 3.39
C SER A 46 -15.08 28.93 2.55
N TRP A 47 -16.14 28.42 3.20
CA TRP A 47 -17.24 27.71 2.58
C TRP A 47 -18.61 28.21 3.09
N ALA A 48 -18.64 29.46 3.56
CA ALA A 48 -19.85 30.13 4.03
C ALA A 48 -20.03 31.47 3.32
N GLU A 49 -21.27 31.83 3.07
CA GLU A 49 -21.67 33.09 2.46
C GLU A 49 -22.80 33.72 3.29
N ILE A 50 -22.78 35.04 3.45
CA ILE A 50 -23.83 35.79 4.12
C ILE A 50 -24.43 36.81 3.17
N LEU A 51 -25.76 36.77 3.02
CA LEU A 51 -26.49 37.67 2.13
C LEU A 51 -27.74 38.22 2.83
N PRO A 52 -27.96 39.56 2.79
CA PRO A 52 -26.99 40.58 2.38
C PRO A 52 -25.80 40.68 3.35
N ASP A 53 -24.63 41.10 2.86
CA ASP A 53 -23.42 41.36 3.66
C ASP A 53 -23.37 42.78 4.25
N ARG A 54 -24.26 43.66 3.79
CA ARG A 54 -24.49 45.01 4.32
C ARG A 54 -25.97 45.32 4.39
N VAL A 55 -26.40 45.89 5.51
CA VAL A 55 -27.80 46.30 5.71
C VAL A 55 -27.86 47.65 6.40
N SER A 56 -28.76 48.53 5.93
CA SER A 56 -29.09 49.78 6.60
C SER A 56 -30.41 49.62 7.33
N LEU A 57 -30.41 49.88 8.64
CA LEU A 57 -31.58 49.74 9.50
C LEU A 57 -31.95 51.07 10.16
N TYR A 58 -33.23 51.39 10.12
CA TYR A 58 -33.78 52.50 10.90
C TYR A 58 -33.92 52.11 12.38
N PRO A 59 -33.97 53.10 13.28
CA PRO A 59 -34.22 52.88 14.71
C PRO A 59 -35.40 51.94 14.97
N GLY A 60 -35.17 50.90 15.78
CA GLY A 60 -36.17 49.91 16.18
C GLY A 60 -36.65 48.96 15.09
N GLN A 61 -36.04 48.95 13.90
CA GLN A 61 -36.34 47.99 12.83
C GLN A 61 -35.51 46.71 12.97
N ASP A 62 -36.13 45.60 12.58
CA ASP A 62 -35.50 44.29 12.47
C ASP A 62 -35.31 43.91 10.99
N THR A 63 -34.22 43.20 10.68
CA THR A 63 -34.03 42.54 9.38
C THR A 63 -33.47 41.15 9.57
N THR A 64 -33.47 40.36 8.49
CA THR A 64 -32.89 39.02 8.48
C THR A 64 -31.84 38.90 7.39
N ALA A 65 -30.69 38.33 7.72
CA ALA A 65 -29.68 37.90 6.76
C ALA A 65 -29.62 36.36 6.73
N ALA A 66 -29.45 35.79 5.54
CA ALA A 66 -29.26 34.36 5.36
C ALA A 66 -27.76 34.05 5.32
N ILE A 67 -27.35 33.07 6.10
CA ILE A 67 -26.01 32.50 6.09
C ILE A 67 -26.12 31.14 5.45
N THR A 68 -25.46 30.95 4.32
CA THR A 68 -25.46 29.71 3.56
C THR A 68 -24.09 29.05 3.68
N PHE A 69 -24.08 27.78 4.09
CA PHE A 69 -22.91 26.94 4.20
C PHE A 69 -22.89 25.93 3.07
N HIS A 70 -21.74 25.79 2.41
CA HIS A 70 -21.51 24.89 1.27
C HIS A 70 -20.19 24.11 1.46
N PRO A 71 -20.07 23.26 2.50
CA PRO A 71 -18.86 22.48 2.73
C PRO A 71 -18.54 21.62 1.49
N PRO A 72 -17.34 21.74 0.89
CA PRO A 72 -17.00 20.96 -0.29
C PRO A 72 -16.97 19.47 0.04
N ARG A 73 -17.41 18.62 -0.91
CA ARG A 73 -17.27 17.17 -0.79
C ARG A 73 -15.82 16.76 -1.05
N SER A 74 -14.97 16.93 -0.04
CA SER A 74 -13.56 16.61 -0.12
C SER A 74 -12.96 16.40 1.27
N ALA A 75 -11.86 15.66 1.33
CA ALA A 75 -11.07 15.47 2.54
C ALA A 75 -10.49 16.76 3.16
N SER A 76 -10.54 17.90 2.44
CA SER A 76 -10.04 19.18 2.94
C SER A 76 -10.85 19.75 4.11
N VAL A 77 -12.12 19.34 4.23
CA VAL A 77 -12.99 19.69 5.35
C VAL A 77 -13.29 18.41 6.14
N PRO A 78 -12.63 18.18 7.29
CA PRO A 78 -12.85 16.98 8.09
C PRO A 78 -14.28 16.93 8.64
N ALA A 79 -14.77 15.74 8.96
CA ALA A 79 -16.04 15.62 9.68
C ALA A 79 -15.92 16.17 11.10
N GLY A 80 -16.99 16.78 11.59
CA GLY A 80 -17.07 17.30 12.97
C GLY A 80 -17.75 18.65 13.09
N ASP A 81 -17.67 19.20 14.29
CA ASP A 81 -18.29 20.46 14.67
C ASP A 81 -17.36 21.64 14.36
N PHE A 82 -17.85 22.59 13.55
CA PHE A 82 -17.19 23.85 13.24
C PHE A 82 -17.96 25.01 13.88
N ILE A 83 -17.33 25.66 14.85
CA ILE A 83 -17.88 26.87 15.48
C ILE A 83 -17.70 28.04 14.49
N PHE A 84 -18.78 28.76 14.22
CA PHE A 84 -18.76 29.98 13.45
C PHE A 84 -19.33 31.14 14.27
N GLY A 85 -18.81 32.34 14.03
CA GLY A 85 -19.37 33.59 14.51
C GLY A 85 -19.88 34.42 13.35
N ILE A 86 -20.91 35.24 13.59
CA ILE A 86 -21.33 36.26 12.64
C ILE A 86 -20.93 37.62 13.18
N GLN A 87 -19.88 38.21 12.64
CA GLN A 87 -19.48 39.56 13.00
C GLN A 87 -20.52 40.54 12.45
N VAL A 88 -21.23 41.18 13.35
CA VAL A 88 -22.13 42.30 13.06
C VAL A 88 -21.42 43.57 13.48
N LEU A 89 -20.90 44.31 12.51
CA LEU A 89 -20.13 45.52 12.74
C LEU A 89 -20.96 46.75 12.36
N PRO A 90 -21.39 47.57 13.33
CA PRO A 90 -21.98 48.87 13.06
C PRO A 90 -20.92 49.82 12.47
N THR A 91 -21.29 50.61 11.47
CA THR A 91 -20.36 51.54 10.79
C THR A 91 -20.12 52.81 11.59
N GLU A 92 -21.13 53.31 12.29
CA GLU A 92 -21.06 54.55 13.07
C GLU A 92 -20.44 54.30 14.46
N HIS A 93 -20.81 53.19 15.12
CA HIS A 93 -20.29 52.82 16.44
C HIS A 93 -19.63 51.42 16.44
N PRO A 94 -18.41 51.28 15.89
CA PRO A 94 -17.72 50.00 15.83
C PRO A 94 -17.50 49.30 17.18
N GLU A 95 -17.47 50.06 18.28
CA GLU A 95 -17.35 49.57 19.66
C GLU A 95 -18.54 48.73 20.13
N ASP A 96 -19.70 48.84 19.47
CA ASP A 96 -20.92 48.10 19.78
C ASP A 96 -21.07 46.80 18.98
N ALA A 97 -20.00 46.35 18.31
CA ALA A 97 -20.01 45.12 17.55
C ALA A 97 -20.45 43.90 18.38
N VAL A 98 -21.27 43.06 17.77
CA VAL A 98 -21.75 41.81 18.38
C VAL A 98 -21.33 40.61 17.52
N LEU A 99 -21.13 39.47 18.18
CA LEU A 99 -20.68 38.23 17.55
C LEU A 99 -21.55 37.05 18.02
N PRO A 100 -22.76 36.88 17.47
CA PRO A 100 -23.54 35.67 17.70
C PRO A 100 -22.79 34.44 17.16
N GLU A 101 -22.76 33.37 17.95
CA GLU A 101 -22.05 32.14 17.64
C GLU A 101 -23.02 30.99 17.35
N GLY A 102 -22.61 30.10 16.44
CA GLY A 102 -23.31 28.86 16.12
C GLY A 102 -22.32 27.75 15.77
N VAL A 103 -22.87 26.56 15.49
CA VAL A 103 -22.13 25.35 15.15
C VAL A 103 -22.68 24.77 13.86
N VAL A 104 -21.80 24.52 12.90
CA VAL A 104 -22.11 23.66 11.74
C VAL A 104 -21.41 22.32 11.94
N GLU A 105 -22.19 21.26 12.00
CA GLU A 105 -21.71 19.89 12.01
C GLU A 105 -21.62 19.37 10.56
N VAL A 106 -20.39 19.03 10.13
CA VAL A 106 -20.15 18.36 8.85
C VAL A 106 -20.13 16.86 9.10
N LEU A 107 -21.06 16.15 8.46
CA LEU A 107 -21.21 14.71 8.61
C LEU A 107 -20.06 13.94 7.93
N PRO A 108 -19.73 12.75 8.47
CA PRO A 108 -18.71 11.90 7.90
C PRO A 108 -19.14 11.31 6.55
N PHE A 109 -18.21 11.24 5.61
CA PHE A 109 -18.35 10.46 4.38
C PHE A 109 -17.08 9.65 4.14
N LEU A 110 -17.28 8.44 3.62
CA LEU A 110 -16.26 7.44 3.41
C LEU A 110 -16.07 7.24 1.91
N GLU A 111 -14.84 7.38 1.46
CA GLU A 111 -14.48 7.14 0.06
C GLU A 111 -13.02 6.67 0.03
N THR A 112 -12.81 5.37 -0.13
CA THR A 112 -11.48 4.76 -0.13
C THR A 112 -11.24 4.06 -1.46
N THR A 113 -10.09 4.34 -2.05
CA THR A 113 -9.63 3.72 -3.29
C THR A 113 -8.30 3.03 -3.07
N GLY A 114 -7.88 2.20 -4.02
CA GLY A 114 -6.59 1.55 -3.92
C GLY A 114 -6.15 0.87 -5.19
N GLU A 115 -4.85 0.64 -5.27
CA GLU A 115 -4.18 0.09 -6.44
C GLU A 115 -3.06 -0.88 -6.02
N LEU A 116 -2.89 -1.96 -6.78
CA LEU A 116 -1.80 -2.91 -6.61
C LEU A 116 -0.71 -2.70 -7.66
N MET A 117 0.53 -2.51 -7.19
CA MET A 117 1.67 -2.19 -8.05
C MET A 117 2.91 -3.05 -7.72
N PRO A 118 3.53 -3.73 -8.70
CA PRO A 118 3.02 -3.97 -10.05
C PRO A 118 1.83 -4.94 -10.05
N LEU A 119 0.97 -4.91 -11.06
CA LEU A 119 -0.16 -5.84 -11.19
C LEU A 119 0.28 -7.28 -11.54
N MET A 120 1.40 -7.38 -12.25
CA MET A 120 2.03 -8.64 -12.64
C MET A 120 3.49 -8.65 -12.21
N SER A 121 3.90 -9.71 -11.54
CA SER A 121 5.30 -9.93 -11.18
C SER A 121 5.80 -11.26 -11.73
N ARG A 122 7.13 -11.42 -11.80
CA ARG A 122 7.77 -12.65 -12.28
C ARG A 122 8.96 -13.00 -11.41
N GLY A 123 9.11 -14.26 -11.04
CA GLY A 123 10.26 -14.70 -10.25
C GLY A 123 10.23 -16.18 -9.90
N LYS A 124 11.33 -16.67 -9.32
CA LYS A 124 11.47 -18.09 -8.92
C LYS A 124 11.01 -18.37 -7.49
N ARG A 125 11.10 -17.36 -6.60
CA ARG A 125 10.93 -17.49 -5.14
C ARG A 125 9.88 -16.53 -4.57
N GLY A 126 9.20 -15.78 -5.44
CA GLY A 126 8.28 -14.72 -5.06
C GLY A 126 8.68 -13.35 -5.58
N ALA A 127 7.83 -12.37 -5.27
CA ALA A 127 7.96 -10.98 -5.68
C ALA A 127 7.39 -10.04 -4.61
N ARG A 128 7.77 -8.76 -4.71
CA ARG A 128 7.20 -7.69 -3.89
C ARG A 128 6.21 -6.90 -4.73
N HIS A 129 5.04 -6.72 -4.18
CA HIS A 129 4.01 -5.79 -4.61
C HIS A 129 3.84 -4.71 -3.54
N HIS A 130 3.25 -3.60 -3.91
CA HIS A 130 2.81 -2.54 -3.02
C HIS A 130 1.33 -2.32 -3.28
N VAL A 131 0.58 -2.15 -2.21
CA VAL A 131 -0.80 -1.67 -2.28
C VAL A 131 -0.78 -0.22 -1.86
N ALA A 132 -1.22 0.67 -2.73
CA ALA A 132 -1.52 2.06 -2.42
C ALA A 132 -2.99 2.13 -2.03
N LEU A 133 -3.30 2.76 -0.90
CA LEU A 133 -4.67 3.01 -0.47
C LEU A 133 -4.82 4.53 -0.27
N ASP A 134 -5.82 5.11 -0.93
CA ASP A 134 -6.13 6.54 -0.85
C ASP A 134 -7.43 6.73 -0.07
N ASN A 135 -7.44 7.69 0.84
CA ASN A 135 -8.64 8.11 1.55
C ASN A 135 -9.12 9.46 1.01
N TRP A 136 -10.16 9.43 0.18
CA TRP A 136 -10.87 10.62 -0.33
C TRP A 136 -11.97 11.11 0.61
N GLY A 137 -12.30 10.31 1.63
CA GLY A 137 -13.22 10.65 2.71
C GLY A 137 -12.72 11.79 3.61
N ASN A 138 -13.60 12.30 4.46
CA ASN A 138 -13.27 13.34 5.43
C ASN A 138 -13.08 12.82 6.87
N VAL A 139 -12.98 11.50 7.05
CA VAL A 139 -12.65 10.84 8.32
C VAL A 139 -11.50 9.86 8.14
N PRO A 140 -10.66 9.63 9.16
CA PRO A 140 -9.65 8.58 9.12
C PRO A 140 -10.29 7.21 8.87
N VAL A 141 -9.66 6.39 8.03
CA VAL A 141 -10.14 5.04 7.71
C VAL A 141 -9.07 4.03 8.09
N THR A 142 -9.42 3.09 8.96
CA THR A 142 -8.58 1.93 9.28
C THR A 142 -8.92 0.78 8.35
N VAL A 143 -7.89 0.21 7.71
CA VAL A 143 -8.03 -0.84 6.71
C VAL A 143 -7.20 -2.05 7.08
N GLU A 144 -7.82 -3.22 7.14
CA GLU A 144 -7.15 -4.51 7.26
C GLU A 144 -6.93 -5.13 5.87
N LEU A 145 -5.73 -5.63 5.61
CA LEU A 145 -5.37 -6.26 4.35
C LEU A 145 -5.14 -7.76 4.51
N ALA A 146 -5.73 -8.53 3.59
CA ALA A 146 -5.53 -9.97 3.49
C ALA A 146 -5.25 -10.38 2.04
N GLY A 147 -4.29 -11.28 1.85
CA GLY A 147 -4.04 -11.93 0.56
C GLY A 147 -4.81 -13.24 0.44
N SER A 148 -5.32 -13.53 -0.75
CA SER A 148 -6.00 -14.79 -1.07
C SER A 148 -5.68 -15.21 -2.50
N ASP A 149 -5.58 -16.51 -2.74
CA ASP A 149 -5.54 -17.09 -4.08
C ASP A 149 -6.51 -18.29 -4.18
N PRO A 150 -7.02 -18.63 -5.39
CA PRO A 150 -8.02 -19.69 -5.52
C PRO A 150 -7.53 -21.11 -5.20
N GLY A 151 -6.23 -21.36 -5.13
CA GLY A 151 -5.65 -22.70 -5.03
C GLY A 151 -4.73 -22.91 -3.83
N ASP A 152 -4.67 -21.95 -2.90
CA ASP A 152 -3.70 -21.89 -1.80
C ASP A 152 -2.25 -22.16 -2.26
N LEU A 153 -1.91 -21.64 -3.45
CA LEU A 153 -0.60 -21.83 -4.08
C LEU A 153 0.39 -20.72 -3.70
N LEU A 154 -0.06 -19.67 -3.02
CA LEU A 154 0.72 -18.50 -2.66
C LEU A 154 0.67 -18.23 -1.14
N GLU A 155 1.84 -17.90 -0.59
CA GLU A 155 1.98 -17.35 0.75
C GLU A 155 2.09 -15.81 0.66
N PHE A 156 1.35 -15.13 1.52
CA PHE A 156 1.31 -13.67 1.59
C PHE A 156 1.92 -13.15 2.89
N GLU A 157 2.84 -12.20 2.78
CA GLU A 157 3.40 -11.47 3.91
C GLU A 157 3.11 -9.98 3.69
N LEU A 158 2.19 -9.42 4.48
CA LEU A 158 1.77 -8.01 4.41
C LEU A 158 2.41 -7.21 5.55
N GLN A 159 3.00 -6.06 5.22
CA GLN A 159 3.75 -5.23 6.16
C GLN A 159 3.48 -3.73 5.91
N PRO A 160 2.69 -3.07 6.77
CA PRO A 160 1.86 -3.64 7.84
C PRO A 160 0.58 -4.33 7.30
N PRO A 161 -0.03 -5.28 8.04
CA PRO A 161 -1.30 -5.91 7.65
C PRO A 161 -2.53 -5.03 7.94
N GLU A 162 -2.40 -4.07 8.85
CA GLU A 162 -3.44 -3.11 9.20
C GLU A 162 -2.81 -1.71 9.19
N LEU A 163 -3.53 -0.72 8.68
CA LEU A 163 -3.06 0.66 8.65
C LEU A 163 -4.23 1.65 8.65
N THR A 164 -4.01 2.80 9.28
CA THR A 164 -4.94 3.92 9.30
C THR A 164 -4.51 4.98 8.29
N ILE A 165 -5.45 5.43 7.47
CA ILE A 165 -5.24 6.41 6.40
C ILE A 165 -5.98 7.69 6.78
N GLU A 166 -5.23 8.77 6.98
CA GLU A 166 -5.80 10.08 7.28
C GLU A 166 -6.56 10.64 6.07
N PRO A 167 -7.58 11.50 6.29
CA PRO A 167 -8.31 12.17 5.21
C PRO A 167 -7.37 12.83 4.18
N GLY A 168 -7.59 12.55 2.91
CA GLY A 168 -6.85 13.17 1.80
C GLY A 168 -5.42 12.67 1.65
N THR A 169 -5.05 11.58 2.35
CA THR A 169 -3.72 10.99 2.30
C THR A 169 -3.71 9.63 1.60
N VAL A 170 -2.51 9.20 1.25
CA VAL A 170 -2.23 7.91 0.64
C VAL A 170 -1.27 7.16 1.54
N GLN A 171 -1.55 5.89 1.79
CA GLN A 171 -0.65 4.99 2.49
C GLN A 171 -0.28 3.79 1.64
N PHE A 172 0.94 3.30 1.85
CA PHE A 172 1.48 2.17 1.12
C PHE A 172 1.76 1.02 2.07
N THR A 173 1.30 -0.19 1.70
CA THR A 173 1.73 -1.42 2.36
C THR A 173 2.44 -2.35 1.39
N ALA A 174 3.51 -2.99 1.87
CA ALA A 174 4.23 -3.96 1.07
C ALA A 174 3.57 -5.32 1.19
N VAL A 175 3.27 -5.92 0.03
CA VAL A 175 2.73 -7.28 -0.07
C VAL A 175 3.78 -8.16 -0.72
N ARG A 176 4.36 -9.08 0.03
CA ARG A 176 5.28 -10.07 -0.53
C ARG A 176 4.50 -11.36 -0.81
N VAL A 177 4.55 -11.76 -2.07
CA VAL A 177 3.89 -12.96 -2.59
C VAL A 177 4.95 -14.01 -2.86
N ARG A 178 4.82 -15.20 -2.28
CA ARG A 178 5.74 -16.33 -2.49
C ARG A 178 4.98 -17.58 -2.93
N PRO A 179 5.43 -18.31 -3.96
CA PRO A 179 4.89 -19.63 -4.25
C PRO A 179 5.11 -20.59 -3.09
N ALA A 180 4.07 -21.31 -2.68
CA ALA A 180 4.13 -22.34 -1.65
C ALA A 180 5.03 -23.51 -2.10
N GLU A 181 4.95 -23.89 -3.38
CA GLU A 181 5.78 -24.95 -3.97
C GLU A 181 6.79 -24.42 -4.99
N LYS A 182 7.95 -25.09 -5.11
CA LYS A 182 8.99 -24.74 -6.09
C LYS A 182 8.84 -25.55 -7.37
N ILE A 183 8.71 -24.86 -8.50
CA ILE A 183 8.85 -25.49 -9.82
C ILE A 183 10.33 -25.70 -10.13
N TRP A 184 10.78 -26.96 -10.14
CA TRP A 184 12.19 -27.30 -10.43
C TRP A 184 12.51 -27.27 -11.92
N SER A 185 11.57 -27.68 -12.76
CA SER A 185 11.73 -27.78 -14.21
C SER A 185 10.36 -27.69 -14.89
N GLY A 186 10.31 -27.12 -16.10
CA GLY A 186 9.08 -27.06 -16.90
C GLY A 186 8.83 -25.68 -17.48
N THR A 187 7.57 -25.42 -17.82
CA THR A 187 7.08 -24.12 -18.31
C THR A 187 6.76 -23.21 -17.12
N PRO A 188 6.93 -21.88 -17.24
CA PRO A 188 6.47 -20.94 -16.22
C PRO A 188 4.98 -21.08 -15.92
N ALA A 189 4.60 -21.01 -14.65
CA ALA A 189 3.21 -21.08 -14.20
C ALA A 189 2.72 -19.69 -13.77
N THR A 190 1.52 -19.29 -14.20
CA THR A 190 0.90 -18.03 -13.78
C THR A 190 -0.04 -18.31 -12.61
N LEU A 191 0.24 -17.69 -11.46
CA LEU A 191 -0.55 -17.78 -10.25
C LEU A 191 -1.31 -16.47 -10.07
N ILE A 192 -2.63 -16.52 -10.12
CA ILE A 192 -3.49 -15.35 -9.88
C ILE A 192 -3.77 -15.22 -8.38
N PHE A 193 -3.85 -13.99 -7.88
CA PHE A 193 -4.19 -13.71 -6.50
C PHE A 193 -5.00 -12.42 -6.39
N SER A 194 -5.60 -12.21 -5.23
CA SER A 194 -6.25 -10.96 -4.86
C SER A 194 -5.78 -10.51 -3.49
N VAL A 195 -5.52 -9.22 -3.34
CA VAL A 195 -5.37 -8.57 -2.03
C VAL A 195 -6.68 -7.87 -1.73
N THR A 196 -7.33 -8.24 -0.63
CA THR A 196 -8.55 -7.60 -0.15
C THR A 196 -8.18 -6.61 0.94
N ALA A 197 -8.52 -5.35 0.73
CA ALA A 197 -8.46 -4.28 1.71
C ALA A 197 -9.87 -4.09 2.28
N THR A 198 -10.05 -4.34 3.57
CA THR A 198 -11.33 -4.25 4.27
C THR A 198 -11.29 -3.04 5.20
N PRO A 199 -11.98 -1.94 4.86
CA PRO A 199 -12.19 -0.83 5.78
C PRO A 199 -13.02 -1.28 6.99
N GLU A 200 -12.77 -0.69 8.16
CA GLU A 200 -13.62 -0.89 9.36
C GLU A 200 -15.08 -0.50 9.08
N ASP A 201 -15.26 0.65 8.44
CA ASP A 201 -16.55 1.16 7.98
C ASP A 201 -16.54 1.30 6.45
N GLY A 202 -17.12 0.34 5.73
CA GLY A 202 -17.26 0.42 4.27
C GLY A 202 -17.24 -0.92 3.55
N PRO A 203 -17.40 -0.92 2.20
CA PRO A 203 -17.26 -2.12 1.40
C PRO A 203 -15.79 -2.53 1.24
N PRO A 204 -15.49 -3.83 1.17
CA PRO A 204 -14.13 -4.30 0.91
C PRO A 204 -13.70 -3.98 -0.53
N LEU A 205 -12.46 -3.55 -0.69
CA LEU A 205 -11.80 -3.31 -1.97
C LEU A 205 -10.97 -4.53 -2.37
N ARG A 206 -11.23 -5.08 -3.55
CA ARG A 206 -10.49 -6.21 -4.10
C ARG A 206 -9.49 -5.74 -5.15
N LEU A 207 -8.22 -6.06 -4.94
CA LEU A 207 -7.12 -5.72 -5.82
C LEU A 207 -6.52 -7.00 -6.41
N ASP A 208 -6.80 -7.26 -7.68
CA ASP A 208 -6.34 -8.48 -8.34
C ASP A 208 -4.92 -8.33 -8.90
N GLY A 209 -4.14 -9.40 -8.82
CA GLY A 209 -2.77 -9.47 -9.29
C GLY A 209 -2.38 -10.85 -9.80
N SER A 210 -1.19 -10.93 -10.39
CA SER A 210 -0.63 -12.20 -10.82
C SER A 210 0.88 -12.30 -10.59
N HIS A 211 1.33 -13.50 -10.29
CA HIS A 211 2.74 -13.85 -10.17
C HIS A 211 3.07 -14.97 -11.15
N VAL A 212 4.02 -14.73 -12.05
CA VAL A 212 4.56 -15.78 -12.92
C VAL A 212 5.76 -16.43 -12.24
N GLN A 213 5.59 -17.69 -11.87
CA GLN A 213 6.63 -18.49 -11.28
C GLN A 213 7.54 -19.10 -12.37
N ASP A 214 8.81 -18.73 -12.32
CA ASP A 214 9.84 -19.32 -13.19
C ASP A 214 10.41 -20.63 -12.61
N PRO A 215 10.75 -21.61 -13.47
CA PRO A 215 11.44 -22.82 -13.04
C PRO A 215 12.82 -22.51 -12.47
N ALA A 216 13.19 -23.22 -11.41
CA ALA A 216 14.45 -22.98 -10.70
C ALA A 216 15.68 -23.27 -11.56
N LEU A 217 15.71 -24.42 -12.24
CA LEU A 217 16.85 -24.87 -13.06
C LEU A 217 16.43 -25.24 -14.49
N PRO A 218 17.22 -24.88 -15.51
CA PRO A 218 17.03 -25.42 -16.84
C PRO A 218 17.41 -26.91 -16.85
N TRP A 219 16.56 -27.75 -17.43
CA TRP A 219 16.76 -29.20 -17.53
C TRP A 219 18.14 -29.63 -18.05
N ARG A 220 18.78 -28.80 -18.90
CA ARG A 220 20.14 -29.01 -19.40
C ARG A 220 21.19 -29.04 -18.28
N THR A 221 21.05 -28.18 -17.26
CA THR A 221 21.98 -28.14 -16.13
C THR A 221 21.86 -29.39 -15.26
N ILE A 222 20.64 -29.86 -15.01
CA ILE A 222 20.39 -31.12 -14.31
C ILE A 222 21.03 -32.29 -15.06
N LYS A 223 20.85 -32.36 -16.39
CA LYS A 223 21.50 -33.38 -17.23
C LYS A 223 23.03 -33.27 -17.22
N ALA A 224 23.60 -32.07 -17.28
CA ALA A 224 25.04 -31.86 -17.27
C ALA A 224 25.67 -32.27 -15.93
N VAL A 225 25.01 -31.95 -14.81
CA VAL A 225 25.47 -32.37 -13.47
C VAL A 225 25.38 -33.89 -13.32
N LEU A 226 24.27 -34.51 -13.74
CA LEU A 226 24.15 -35.98 -13.77
C LEU A 226 25.24 -36.62 -14.63
N PHE A 227 25.52 -36.08 -15.81
CA PHE A 227 26.58 -36.56 -16.68
C PHE A 227 27.97 -36.41 -16.04
N LEU A 228 28.27 -35.26 -15.42
CA LEU A 228 29.52 -35.03 -14.70
C LEU A 228 29.67 -35.99 -13.50
N LEU A 229 28.59 -36.25 -12.76
CA LEU A 229 28.59 -37.22 -11.66
C LEU A 229 28.84 -38.65 -12.16
N LEU A 230 28.19 -39.05 -13.25
CA LEU A 230 28.42 -40.35 -13.89
C LEU A 230 29.85 -40.48 -14.42
N LEU A 231 30.39 -39.42 -15.03
CA LEU A 231 31.77 -39.39 -15.52
C LEU A 231 32.77 -39.47 -14.37
N ALA A 232 32.53 -38.74 -13.28
CA ALA A 232 33.36 -38.82 -12.07
C ALA A 232 33.32 -40.24 -11.48
N ALA A 233 32.13 -40.85 -11.38
CA ALA A 233 31.99 -42.23 -10.92
C ALA A 233 32.76 -43.21 -11.83
N ALA A 234 32.63 -43.09 -13.15
CA ALA A 234 33.37 -43.92 -14.10
C ALA A 234 34.89 -43.77 -13.96
N LEU A 235 35.39 -42.54 -13.79
CA LEU A 235 36.81 -42.27 -13.56
C LEU A 235 37.30 -42.86 -12.23
N THR A 236 36.50 -42.79 -11.16
CA THR A 236 36.87 -43.42 -9.88
C THR A 236 36.95 -44.94 -9.98
N VAL A 237 36.04 -45.57 -10.73
CA VAL A 237 36.07 -47.02 -10.98
C VAL A 237 37.29 -47.39 -11.82
N ALA A 238 37.54 -46.67 -12.92
CA ALA A 238 38.70 -46.90 -13.78
C ALA A 238 40.03 -46.72 -13.02
N TRP A 239 40.11 -45.72 -12.14
CA TRP A 239 41.26 -45.52 -11.25
C TRP A 239 41.48 -46.75 -10.35
N HIS A 240 40.43 -47.28 -9.72
CA HIS A 240 40.54 -48.45 -8.85
C HIS A 240 41.03 -49.70 -9.62
N PHE A 241 40.46 -49.98 -10.79
CA PHE A 241 40.90 -51.09 -11.64
C PHE A 241 42.34 -50.95 -12.14
N SER A 242 42.76 -49.72 -12.47
CA SER A 242 44.13 -49.46 -12.92
C SER A 242 45.15 -49.72 -11.79
N VAL A 243 44.85 -49.29 -10.56
CA VAL A 243 45.70 -49.55 -9.38
C VAL A 243 45.80 -51.04 -9.05
N GLU A 244 44.74 -51.82 -9.28
CA GLU A 244 44.76 -53.29 -9.13
C GLU A 244 45.66 -53.97 -10.17
N SER A 245 45.61 -53.52 -11.43
CA SER A 245 46.36 -54.13 -12.54
C SER A 245 47.89 -53.96 -12.44
N VAL A 246 48.36 -52.91 -11.76
CA VAL A 246 49.79 -52.65 -11.53
C VAL A 246 50.40 -53.54 -10.43
N ARG A 247 49.59 -54.25 -9.64
CA ARG A 247 50.10 -55.21 -8.62
C ARG A 247 50.43 -56.60 -9.17
N VAL A 248 50.19 -56.88 -10.46
CA VAL A 248 50.62 -58.11 -11.14
C VAL A 248 51.71 -57.79 -12.15
N SER A 249 52.87 -57.39 -11.64
CA SER A 249 54.13 -57.46 -12.37
C SER A 249 55.20 -57.71 -11.33
N ASP A 250 55.31 -58.97 -10.91
CA ASP A 250 56.41 -59.44 -10.08
C ASP A 250 57.65 -59.65 -11.00
N PRO A 251 58.72 -58.84 -10.86
CA PRO A 251 59.95 -59.03 -11.61
C PRO A 251 60.97 -59.72 -10.71
N SER A 252 60.90 -61.05 -10.59
CA SER A 252 61.99 -61.90 -10.07
C SER A 252 61.62 -63.37 -10.32
N LYS A 253 62.45 -64.28 -10.85
CA LYS A 253 63.91 -64.45 -10.82
C LYS A 253 64.32 -65.64 -11.76
N PRO A 254 65.59 -66.08 -11.84
CA PRO A 254 66.37 -66.25 -13.08
C PRO A 254 66.68 -67.73 -13.45
N GLY A 255 67.44 -67.90 -14.54
CA GLY A 255 67.68 -69.17 -15.23
C GLY A 255 68.42 -70.29 -14.49
N ALA A 256 68.35 -71.46 -15.11
CA ALA A 256 69.09 -72.68 -14.76
C ALA A 256 70.15 -72.99 -15.84
N PRO A 257 71.41 -73.26 -15.47
CA PRO A 257 72.45 -73.76 -16.37
C PRO A 257 72.52 -75.31 -16.32
N GLN A 258 72.99 -75.94 -17.40
CA GLN A 258 73.65 -77.27 -17.49
C GLN A 258 73.76 -77.65 -18.98
N GLY A 259 74.88 -78.11 -19.55
CA GLY A 259 76.22 -78.40 -19.04
C GLY A 259 77.15 -78.66 -20.23
N THR A 260 78.39 -78.21 -20.10
CA THR A 260 79.49 -78.46 -21.04
C THR A 260 80.18 -79.75 -20.63
N ALA A 261 80.27 -80.74 -21.54
CA ALA A 261 81.19 -81.87 -21.40
C ALA A 261 82.29 -81.72 -22.46
N LEU A 262 83.48 -81.33 -22.00
CA LEU A 262 84.74 -81.44 -22.73
C LEU A 262 85.53 -82.58 -22.09
N SER A 263 85.93 -83.57 -22.88
CA SER A 263 86.95 -84.54 -22.52
C SER A 263 87.97 -84.59 -23.64
N VAL A 264 89.23 -84.53 -23.22
CA VAL A 264 90.42 -84.18 -23.99
C VAL A 264 91.04 -85.42 -24.66
N LEU A 265 91.58 -85.18 -25.86
CA LEU A 265 92.51 -85.95 -26.71
C LEU A 265 93.71 -86.59 -25.96
N PRO A 266 94.55 -87.51 -26.53
CA PRO A 266 95.12 -87.38 -27.88
C PRO A 266 95.60 -88.63 -28.66
N TYR A 267 95.89 -88.36 -29.95
CA TYR A 267 96.93 -88.89 -30.86
C TYR A 267 97.26 -90.39 -30.99
N GLY A 268 97.28 -90.85 -32.25
CA GLY A 268 98.13 -91.96 -32.72
C GLY A 268 97.95 -92.30 -34.21
N THR A 269 98.94 -91.91 -35.03
CA THR A 269 99.34 -92.38 -36.38
C THR A 269 99.27 -93.91 -36.54
N GLN A 270 99.02 -94.54 -37.70
CA GLN A 270 99.49 -94.35 -39.08
C GLN A 270 98.39 -94.65 -40.11
#